data_AF-A0A7D7VKR7-F1
#
_entry.id   AF-A0A7D7VKR7-F1
#
_cell.length_a   1.000
_cell.length_b   1.000
_cell.length_c   1.000
_cell.angle_alpha   90.00
_cell.angle_beta   90.00
_cell.angle_gamma   90.00
#
_symmetry.space_group_name_H-M   'P 1'
#
loop_
_entity.id
_entity.type
_entity.pdbx_description
1 polymer ?
#
loop_
_entity_poly.entity_id
_entity_poly.type
_entity_poly.pdbx_seq_one_letter_code
_entity_poly.pdbx_strand_id
1 'polypeptide(L)'
;MLAQVVLILALLLILVGMIMVLLDAFNESFFWGLMVLLIPPIFVPIYSFVKWNRSQARNGFAMGLVGLVMAGVGAYGGGLKNIPLLDDSEIVSNIPTATPKDEPLPNAEEAAEVELEDEGTYDPMLSTDKDRFSSKDIEPLAPEEDKTVKNIGKGKSSAVRIALENISASMGSNIEITLSDGVKHIGTLVRSTENSISIEQQSSGGTVSYEYTLDKIKSVVRLSRPTNTVTPPVVESGDEP
;
A
#
# COMPACT_ATOMS: atom_id res chain seq x y z
N MET A 1 -16.63 3.65 16.94
CA MET A 1 -18.09 3.41 16.96
C MET A 1 -18.89 4.43 16.15
N LEU A 2 -18.71 5.75 16.34
CA LEU A 2 -19.46 6.76 15.58
C LEU A 2 -19.34 6.61 14.05
N ALA A 3 -18.13 6.44 13.52
CA ALA A 3 -17.90 6.22 12.08
C ALA A 3 -18.63 4.98 11.52
N GLN A 4 -18.75 3.92 12.32
CA GLN A 4 -19.47 2.70 11.95
C GLN A 4 -20.98 2.93 11.92
N VAL A 5 -21.53 3.66 12.91
CA VAL A 5 -22.94 4.04 12.91
C VAL A 5 -23.27 4.90 11.69
N VAL A 6 -22.40 5.86 11.35
CA VAL A 6 -22.57 6.69 10.14
C VAL A 6 -22.51 5.83 8.88
N LEU A 7 -21.59 4.86 8.80
CA LEU A 7 -21.47 3.96 7.65
C LEU A 7 -22.69 3.05 7.48
N ILE A 8 -23.21 2.48 8.58
CA ILE A 8 -24.44 1.66 8.56
C ILE A 8 -25.64 2.52 8.14
N LEU A 9 -25.77 3.72 8.69
CA LEU A 9 -26.85 4.64 8.34
C LEU A 9 -26.76 5.05 6.86
N ALA A 10 -25.56 5.32 6.37
CA ALA A 10 -25.30 5.63 4.96
C ALA A 10 -25.69 4.47 4.05
N LEU A 11 -25.34 3.23 4.42
CA LEU A 11 -25.71 2.02 3.68
C LEU A 11 -27.22 1.84 3.61
N LEU A 12 -27.93 2.03 4.74
CA LEU A 12 -29.39 1.99 4.78
C LEU A 12 -30.00 3.06 3.87
N LEU A 13 -29.44 4.27 3.85
CA LEU A 13 -29.91 5.35 3.00
C LEU A 13 -29.74 5.03 1.50
N ILE A 14 -28.59 4.46 1.12
CA ILE A 14 -28.33 4.00 -0.25
C ILE A 14 -29.33 2.91 -0.63
N LEU A 15 -29.58 1.95 0.27
CA LEU A 15 -30.49 0.84 0.03
C LEU A 15 -31.92 1.34 -0.20
N VAL A 16 -32.42 2.23 0.65
CA VAL A 16 -33.76 2.83 0.51
C VAL A 16 -33.87 3.62 -0.80
N GLY A 17 -32.86 4.43 -1.13
CA GLY A 17 -32.80 5.18 -2.39
C GLY A 17 -32.83 4.26 -3.61
N MET A 18 -32.07 3.16 -3.57
CA MET A 18 -32.02 2.17 -4.64
C MET A 18 -33.37 1.46 -4.82
N ILE A 19 -34.03 1.04 -3.74
CA ILE A 19 -35.36 0.41 -3.79
C ILE A 19 -36.38 1.37 -4.40
N MET A 20 -36.38 2.64 -4.00
CA MET A 20 -37.27 3.65 -4.59
C MET A 20 -37.09 3.79 -6.10
N VAL A 21 -35.84 3.91 -6.59
CA VAL A 21 -35.57 4.00 -8.03
C VAL A 21 -35.97 2.72 -8.75
N LEU A 22 -35.74 1.57 -8.13
CA LEU A 22 -36.07 0.26 -8.70
C LEU A 22 -37.59 0.08 -8.87
N LEU A 23 -38.38 0.44 -7.85
CA LEU A 23 -39.84 0.37 -7.91
C LEU A 23 -40.41 1.31 -8.98
N ASP A 24 -39.91 2.55 -9.08
CA ASP A 24 -40.31 3.49 -10.14
C ASP A 24 -39.93 2.98 -11.54
N ALA A 25 -38.74 2.36 -11.67
CA ALA A 25 -38.30 1.76 -12.93
C ALA A 25 -39.21 0.60 -13.38
N PHE A 26 -39.58 -0.32 -12.47
CA PHE A 26 -40.50 -1.42 -12.79
C PHE A 26 -41.91 -0.94 -13.12
N ASN A 27 -42.39 0.11 -12.44
CA ASN A 27 -43.69 0.70 -12.72
C ASN A 27 -43.74 1.33 -14.12
N GLU A 28 -42.61 1.82 -14.64
CA GLU A 28 -42.54 2.38 -15.99
C GLU A 28 -42.41 1.30 -17.07
N SER A 29 -41.45 0.40 -16.91
CA SER A 29 -41.35 -0.78 -17.78
C SER A 29 -40.56 -1.89 -17.12
N PHE A 30 -40.97 -3.13 -17.39
CA PHE A 30 -40.25 -4.32 -16.94
C PHE A 30 -38.77 -4.30 -17.38
N PHE A 31 -38.50 -3.79 -18.58
CA PHE A 31 -37.14 -3.69 -19.13
C PHE A 31 -36.27 -2.69 -18.37
N TRP A 32 -36.81 -1.52 -17.98
CA TRP A 32 -36.08 -0.55 -17.17
C TRP A 32 -35.76 -1.10 -15.78
N GLY A 33 -36.75 -1.72 -15.13
CA GLY A 33 -36.55 -2.39 -13.84
C GLY A 33 -35.47 -3.47 -13.90
N LEU A 34 -35.49 -4.31 -14.95
CA LEU A 34 -34.50 -5.36 -15.15
C LEU A 34 -33.08 -4.80 -15.39
N MET A 35 -32.94 -3.75 -16.19
CA MET A 35 -31.63 -3.11 -16.44
C MET A 35 -31.05 -2.47 -15.17
N VAL A 36 -31.88 -1.78 -14.40
CA VAL A 36 -31.49 -1.20 -13.10
C VAL A 36 -31.12 -2.29 -12.10
N LEU A 37 -31.82 -3.42 -12.10
CA LEU A 37 -31.53 -4.56 -11.23
C LEU A 37 -30.20 -5.24 -11.59
N LEU A 38 -29.92 -5.42 -12.88
CA LEU A 38 -28.76 -6.19 -13.36
C LEU A 38 -27.44 -5.42 -13.20
N ILE A 39 -27.45 -4.11 -13.52
CA ILE A 39 -26.25 -3.27 -13.43
C ILE A 39 -26.60 -1.92 -12.79
N PRO A 40 -26.86 -1.90 -11.46
CA PRO A 40 -27.22 -0.67 -10.74
C PRO A 40 -26.29 0.52 -10.96
N PRO A 41 -24.94 0.39 -10.89
CA PRO A 41 -24.06 1.56 -10.95
C PRO A 41 -24.10 2.29 -12.30
N ILE A 42 -24.54 1.64 -13.37
CA ILE A 42 -24.64 2.24 -14.71
C ILE A 42 -26.07 2.70 -14.99
N PHE A 43 -27.07 1.85 -14.76
CA PHE A 43 -28.44 2.16 -15.17
C PHE A 43 -29.21 3.06 -14.21
N VAL A 44 -28.88 3.07 -12.91
CA VAL A 44 -29.50 4.02 -11.96
C VAL A 44 -29.28 5.48 -12.41
N PRO A 45 -28.04 5.97 -12.64
CA PRO A 45 -27.85 7.35 -13.08
C PRO A 45 -28.47 7.61 -14.45
N ILE A 46 -28.34 6.70 -15.42
CA ILE A 46 -28.95 6.87 -16.76
C ILE A 46 -30.47 7.02 -16.64
N TYR A 47 -31.14 6.14 -15.90
CA TYR A 47 -32.58 6.20 -15.68
C TYR A 47 -32.97 7.51 -14.99
N SER A 48 -32.26 7.90 -13.93
CA SER A 48 -32.50 9.15 -13.20
C SER A 48 -32.36 10.39 -14.09
N PHE A 49 -31.38 10.43 -15.00
CA PHE A 49 -31.21 11.53 -15.95
C PHE A 49 -32.29 11.53 -17.04
N VAL A 50 -32.63 10.38 -17.61
CA VAL A 50 -33.66 10.26 -18.65
C VAL A 50 -35.05 10.62 -18.10
N LYS A 51 -35.35 10.22 -16.86
CA LYS A 51 -36.63 10.45 -16.20
C LYS A 51 -36.56 11.55 -15.14
N TRP A 52 -35.66 12.52 -15.32
CA TRP A 52 -35.41 13.59 -14.35
C TRP A 52 -36.66 14.40 -13.98
N ASN A 53 -37.67 14.47 -14.85
CA ASN A 53 -38.90 15.21 -14.54
C ASN A 53 -39.82 14.50 -13.53
N ARG A 54 -39.59 13.21 -13.22
CA ARG A 54 -40.36 12.49 -12.20
C ARG A 54 -39.75 12.72 -10.82
N SER A 55 -40.55 13.27 -9.91
CA SER A 55 -40.13 13.57 -8.53
C SER A 55 -39.62 12.34 -7.77
N GLN A 56 -40.18 11.15 -8.02
CA GLN A 56 -39.80 9.92 -7.32
C GLN A 56 -38.39 9.45 -7.67
N ALA A 57 -38.04 9.37 -8.97
CA ALA A 57 -36.69 9.03 -9.42
C ALA A 57 -35.62 10.02 -8.90
N ARG A 58 -35.94 11.32 -8.86
CA ARG A 58 -35.03 12.35 -8.32
C ARG A 58 -34.75 12.15 -6.84
N ASN A 59 -35.79 11.88 -6.04
CA ASN A 59 -35.66 11.72 -4.60
C ASN A 59 -34.88 10.45 -4.26
N GLY A 60 -35.17 9.33 -4.92
CA GLY A 60 -34.42 8.08 -4.74
C GLY A 60 -32.94 8.23 -5.11
N PHE A 61 -32.66 8.89 -6.24
CA PHE A 61 -31.29 9.19 -6.67
C PHE A 61 -30.56 10.12 -5.70
N ALA A 62 -31.21 11.20 -5.26
CA ALA A 62 -30.62 12.14 -4.31
C ALA A 62 -30.32 11.49 -2.96
N MET A 63 -31.23 10.65 -2.44
CA MET A 63 -30.98 9.87 -1.22
C MET A 63 -29.79 8.91 -1.40
N GLY A 64 -29.72 8.21 -2.54
CA GLY A 64 -28.59 7.35 -2.87
C GLY A 64 -27.27 8.11 -2.92
N LEU A 65 -27.26 9.31 -3.50
CA LEU A 65 -26.07 10.16 -3.60
C LEU A 65 -25.62 10.68 -2.23
N VAL A 66 -26.56 11.16 -1.39
CA VAL A 66 -26.27 11.59 -0.02
C VAL A 66 -25.73 10.43 0.80
N GLY A 67 -26.33 9.25 0.66
CA GLY A 67 -25.85 8.03 1.30
C GLY A 67 -24.44 7.65 0.83
N LEU A 68 -24.15 7.77 -0.47
CA LEU A 68 -22.82 7.50 -1.01
C LEU A 68 -21.76 8.45 -0.46
N VAL A 69 -22.06 9.75 -0.38
CA VAL A 69 -21.17 10.76 0.22
C VAL A 69 -20.94 10.46 1.70
N MET A 70 -22.00 10.18 2.46
CA MET A 70 -21.87 9.79 3.88
C MET A 70 -21.06 8.50 4.05
N ALA A 71 -21.23 7.52 3.17
CA ALA A 71 -20.46 6.29 3.20
C ALA A 71 -18.98 6.58 2.95
N GLY A 72 -18.65 7.48 2.01
CA GLY A 72 -17.28 7.95 1.77
C GLY A 72 -16.66 8.63 2.99
N VAL A 73 -17.41 9.52 3.66
CA VAL A 73 -16.96 10.17 4.91
C VAL A 73 -16.76 9.15 6.03
N GLY A 74 -17.70 8.22 6.20
CA GLY A 74 -17.60 7.15 7.21
C GLY A 74 -16.42 6.20 6.96
N ALA A 75 -16.18 5.84 5.69
CA ALA A 75 -15.06 5.00 5.29
C ALA A 75 -13.71 5.70 5.52
N TYR A 76 -13.58 6.97 5.09
CA TYR A 76 -12.38 7.78 5.31
C TYR A 76 -12.10 8.01 6.79
N GLY A 77 -13.15 8.17 7.60
CA GLY A 77 -13.09 8.28 9.06
C GLY A 77 -12.76 6.96 9.80
N GLY A 78 -12.31 5.92 9.10
CA GLY A 78 -11.89 4.65 9.70
C GLY A 78 -13.03 3.67 10.01
N GLY A 79 -14.24 3.90 9.48
CA GLY A 79 -15.40 3.01 9.67
C GLY A 79 -15.19 1.60 9.13
N LEU A 80 -14.31 1.43 8.14
CA LEU A 80 -14.00 0.13 7.53
C LEU A 80 -13.17 -0.80 8.44
N LYS A 81 -12.40 -0.26 9.40
CA LYS A 81 -11.47 -1.05 10.24
C LYS A 81 -12.18 -2.02 11.19
N ASN A 82 -13.47 -1.84 11.44
CA ASN A 82 -14.25 -2.63 12.40
C ASN A 82 -15.34 -3.46 11.71
N ILE A 83 -15.29 -3.60 10.38
CA ILE A 83 -16.24 -4.45 9.66
C ILE A 83 -15.68 -5.87 9.67
N PRO A 84 -16.29 -6.83 10.39
CA PRO A 84 -15.75 -8.18 10.57
C PRO A 84 -15.66 -9.00 9.27
N LEU A 85 -16.21 -8.50 8.16
CA LEU A 85 -16.14 -9.11 6.83
C LEU A 85 -14.86 -8.73 6.04
N LEU A 86 -14.10 -7.73 6.49
CA LEU A 86 -12.86 -7.27 5.85
C LEU A 86 -11.62 -7.60 6.68
N ASP A 87 -11.77 -8.49 7.66
CA ASP A 87 -10.63 -9.04 8.39
C ASP A 87 -9.92 -10.03 7.45
N ASP A 88 -9.07 -9.48 6.57
CA ASP A 88 -8.19 -10.21 5.62
C ASP A 88 -7.17 -11.13 6.33
N SER A 89 -7.31 -11.35 7.65
CA SER A 89 -6.37 -12.08 8.48
C SER A 89 -6.60 -13.60 8.52
N GLU A 90 -7.67 -14.14 7.93
CA GLU A 90 -7.88 -15.61 7.85
C GLU A 90 -7.81 -16.22 6.44
N ILE A 91 -7.61 -15.44 5.38
CA ILE A 91 -7.02 -15.99 4.15
C ILE A 91 -5.49 -16.01 4.32
N VAL A 92 -5.05 -16.56 5.46
CA VAL A 92 -3.74 -17.17 5.57
C VAL A 92 -3.70 -18.22 4.49
N SER A 93 -2.83 -18.00 3.53
CA SER A 93 -2.25 -18.96 2.61
C SER A 93 -1.94 -20.27 3.35
N ASN A 94 -2.95 -21.11 3.52
CA ASN A 94 -2.82 -22.51 3.88
C ASN A 94 -2.48 -23.28 2.60
N ILE A 95 -1.57 -22.73 1.79
CA ILE A 95 -0.76 -23.54 0.90
C ILE A 95 0.06 -24.37 1.89
N PRO A 96 -0.12 -25.69 1.96
CA PRO A 96 0.77 -26.51 2.76
C PRO A 96 2.16 -26.27 2.20
N THR A 97 2.97 -25.48 2.90
CA THR A 97 4.40 -25.49 2.70
C THR A 97 4.79 -26.92 3.00
N ALA A 98 4.96 -27.72 1.94
CA ALA A 98 5.55 -29.03 2.05
C ALA A 98 6.93 -28.78 2.65
N THR A 99 7.04 -28.93 3.97
CA THR A 99 8.33 -29.03 4.63
C THR A 99 9.03 -30.15 3.88
N PRO A 100 10.14 -29.87 3.15
CA PRO A 100 10.92 -30.94 2.56
C PRO A 100 11.23 -31.88 3.71
N LYS A 101 10.76 -33.11 3.60
CA LYS A 101 11.08 -34.15 4.56
C LYS A 101 12.59 -34.27 4.50
N ASP A 102 13.28 -33.95 5.60
CA ASP A 102 14.71 -34.16 5.74
C ASP A 102 14.98 -35.65 5.55
N GLU A 103 15.19 -36.07 4.30
CA GLU A 103 15.78 -37.36 4.02
C GLU A 103 17.26 -37.25 4.44
N PRO A 104 17.74 -38.14 5.32
CA PRO A 104 19.13 -38.11 5.74
C PRO A 104 20.01 -38.31 4.50
N LEU A 105 20.81 -37.28 4.20
CA LEU A 105 21.82 -37.35 3.16
C LEU A 105 22.78 -38.52 3.49
N PRO A 106 23.02 -39.46 2.57
CA PRO A 106 23.83 -40.66 2.81
C PRO A 106 25.28 -40.43 3.25
N ASN A 107 25.75 -39.18 3.30
CA ASN A 107 27.14 -38.79 3.55
C ASN A 107 27.31 -37.84 4.74
N ALA A 108 26.29 -37.66 5.60
CA ALA A 108 26.37 -36.74 6.74
C ALA A 108 27.33 -37.21 7.86
N GLU A 109 27.66 -38.51 7.94
CA GLU A 109 28.61 -39.02 8.93
C GLU A 109 30.08 -38.70 8.57
N GLU A 110 30.41 -38.61 7.28
CA GLU A 110 31.80 -38.37 6.82
C GLU A 110 32.23 -36.89 6.96
N ALA A 111 31.26 -35.97 7.04
CA ALA A 111 31.53 -34.54 7.26
C ALA A 111 31.74 -34.17 8.75
N ALA A 112 31.23 -34.98 9.67
CA ALA A 112 31.37 -34.73 11.11
C ALA A 112 32.77 -35.11 11.65
N GLU A 113 33.53 -35.93 10.92
CA GLU A 113 34.89 -36.33 11.33
C GLU A 113 35.96 -35.30 10.95
N VAL A 114 35.68 -34.38 10.02
CA VAL A 114 36.65 -33.36 9.57
C VAL A 114 36.61 -32.09 10.43
N GLU A 115 35.56 -31.88 11.24
CA GLU A 115 35.38 -30.65 12.02
C GLU A 115 35.98 -30.73 13.45
N LEU A 116 36.65 -31.83 13.81
CA LEU A 116 37.23 -32.04 15.15
C LEU A 116 38.74 -31.70 15.26
N GLU A 117 39.39 -31.17 14.22
CA GLU A 117 40.84 -30.89 14.25
C GLU A 117 41.24 -29.40 14.35
N ASP A 118 40.31 -28.45 14.55
CA ASP A 118 40.68 -27.03 14.71
C ASP A 118 40.18 -26.43 16.03
N GLU A 119 40.69 -26.95 17.17
CA GLU A 119 40.69 -26.24 18.46
C GLU A 119 41.71 -25.08 18.43
N GLY A 120 41.44 -24.08 17.60
CA GLY A 120 42.03 -22.77 17.71
C GLY A 120 41.39 -22.00 18.86
N THR A 121 42.15 -21.81 19.93
CA THR A 121 41.80 -20.95 21.08
C THR A 121 41.48 -19.53 20.62
N TYR A 122 40.19 -19.17 20.62
CA TYR A 122 39.74 -17.78 20.52
C TYR A 122 39.12 -17.35 21.84
N ASP A 123 39.78 -16.38 22.48
CA ASP A 123 39.38 -15.72 23.72
C ASP A 123 38.32 -14.64 23.40
N PRO A 124 37.04 -14.80 23.77
CA PRO A 124 36.03 -13.81 23.47
C PRO A 124 36.06 -12.70 24.53
N MET A 125 37.04 -11.80 24.42
CA MET A 125 36.90 -10.46 25.00
C MET A 125 36.14 -9.56 24.03
N LEU A 126 34.82 -9.43 24.20
CA LEU A 126 34.18 -8.15 23.87
C LEU A 126 32.94 -7.89 24.74
N SER A 127 33.13 -6.85 25.55
CA SER A 127 32.26 -6.20 26.52
C SER A 127 30.80 -6.00 26.07
N THR A 128 29.91 -6.42 26.96
CA THR A 128 28.49 -6.08 26.96
C THR A 128 28.30 -4.67 27.51
N ASP A 129 28.22 -3.65 26.65
CA ASP A 129 27.69 -2.33 27.03
C ASP A 129 26.17 -2.34 26.83
N LYS A 130 25.48 -3.06 27.71
CA LYS A 130 24.05 -2.88 27.99
C LYS A 130 23.96 -2.04 29.25
N ASP A 131 23.87 -0.73 29.12
CA ASP A 131 23.24 0.17 30.09
C ASP A 131 23.51 1.63 29.70
N ARG A 132 22.57 2.28 29.00
CA ARG A 132 22.36 3.74 29.01
C ARG A 132 21.23 4.23 28.09
N PHE A 133 20.02 3.69 28.23
CA PHE A 133 18.83 4.45 27.85
C PHE A 133 17.76 4.28 28.92
N SER A 134 17.83 5.18 29.91
CA SER A 134 16.76 5.40 30.89
C SER A 134 15.58 6.05 30.17
N SER A 135 14.56 5.26 29.88
CA SER A 135 13.26 5.67 29.32
C SER A 135 12.39 6.35 30.38
N LYS A 136 12.88 7.45 30.94
CA LYS A 136 12.09 8.34 31.81
C LYS A 136 11.87 9.65 31.06
N ASP A 137 10.60 9.91 30.78
CA ASP A 137 10.05 11.21 30.41
C ASP A 137 10.43 11.73 29.01
N ILE A 138 9.96 11.02 27.97
CA ILE A 138 9.74 11.65 26.66
C ILE A 138 8.23 11.69 26.43
N GLU A 139 7.61 12.78 26.85
CA GLU A 139 6.22 13.09 26.54
C GLU A 139 6.14 13.39 25.03
N PRO A 140 5.34 12.65 24.24
CA PRO A 140 5.25 12.89 22.81
C PRO A 140 4.66 14.29 22.56
N LEU A 141 5.46 15.17 21.94
CA LEU A 141 4.99 16.45 21.44
C LEU A 141 3.76 16.22 20.54
N ALA A 142 2.69 16.97 20.80
CA ALA A 142 1.50 16.96 19.97
C ALA A 142 1.90 17.23 18.51
N PRO A 143 1.35 16.49 17.52
CA PRO A 143 1.67 16.72 16.13
C PRO A 143 1.29 18.16 15.77
N GLU A 144 2.28 18.98 15.44
CA GLU A 144 2.01 20.28 14.85
C GLU A 144 1.23 20.04 13.54
N GLU A 145 0.08 20.70 13.40
CA GLU A 145 -0.67 20.74 12.15
C GLU A 145 0.17 21.46 11.09
N ASP A 146 1.05 20.73 10.39
CA ASP A 146 1.78 21.24 9.24
C ASP A 146 0.81 21.44 8.07
N LYS A 147 0.14 22.60 8.08
CA LYS A 147 -0.67 23.12 6.98
C LYS A 147 0.22 23.74 5.90
N THR A 148 1.20 22.98 5.41
CA THR A 148 2.04 23.45 4.31
C THR A 148 2.61 22.32 3.44
N VAL A 149 1.77 21.36 3.03
CA VAL A 149 2.07 20.59 1.81
C VAL A 149 1.81 21.47 0.59
N LYS A 150 2.72 22.41 0.39
CA LYS A 150 2.84 23.27 -0.78
C LYS A 150 3.21 22.35 -1.94
N ASN A 151 2.36 22.32 -2.97
CA ASN A 151 2.55 21.63 -4.25
C ASN A 151 4.03 21.38 -4.58
N ILE A 152 4.49 20.14 -4.40
CA ILE A 152 5.78 19.69 -4.92
C ILE A 152 5.63 19.75 -6.44
N GLY A 153 6.21 20.79 -7.03
CA GLY A 153 6.20 20.97 -8.48
C GLY A 153 6.72 19.72 -9.16
N LYS A 154 6.11 19.36 -10.29
CA LYS A 154 6.55 18.29 -11.19
C LYS A 154 7.98 18.56 -11.68
N GLY A 155 8.97 18.27 -10.83
CA GLY A 155 10.35 18.18 -11.24
C GLY A 155 10.45 17.06 -12.28
N LYS A 156 11.08 17.34 -13.41
CA LYS A 156 11.39 16.34 -14.43
C LYS A 156 12.33 15.30 -13.78
N SER A 157 11.75 14.25 -13.20
CA SER A 157 12.52 13.12 -12.68
C SER A 157 13.22 12.49 -13.87
N SER A 158 14.55 12.62 -13.92
CA SER A 158 15.36 11.96 -14.92
C SER A 158 15.45 10.49 -14.55
N ALA A 159 14.66 9.69 -15.24
CA ALA A 159 14.67 8.24 -15.18
C ALA A 159 15.83 7.71 -16.03
N VAL A 160 16.82 7.08 -15.41
CA VAL A 160 17.92 6.42 -16.11
C VAL A 160 17.64 4.93 -16.16
N ARG A 161 17.55 4.35 -17.35
CA ARG A 161 17.44 2.89 -17.51
C ARG A 161 18.76 2.25 -17.12
N ILE A 162 18.72 1.26 -16.23
CA ILE A 162 19.89 0.49 -15.81
C ILE A 162 19.87 -0.85 -16.55
N ALA A 163 20.99 -1.24 -17.15
CA ALA A 163 21.16 -2.60 -17.65
C ALA A 163 21.25 -3.57 -16.45
N LEU A 164 20.54 -4.71 -16.51
CA LEU A 164 20.45 -5.66 -15.39
C LEU A 164 21.83 -6.13 -14.90
N GLU A 165 22.80 -6.27 -15.80
CA GLU A 165 24.19 -6.62 -15.49
C GLU A 165 24.90 -5.63 -14.54
N ASN A 166 24.46 -4.37 -14.50
CA ASN A 166 25.05 -3.30 -13.68
C ASN A 166 24.16 -2.91 -12.48
N ILE A 167 23.17 -3.72 -12.13
CA ILE A 167 22.21 -3.38 -11.08
C ILE A 167 22.85 -3.30 -9.69
N SER A 168 23.93 -4.05 -9.45
CA SER A 168 24.71 -4.03 -8.21
C SER A 168 25.29 -2.65 -7.89
N ALA A 169 25.64 -1.86 -8.91
CA ALA A 169 26.11 -0.48 -8.76
C ALA A 169 24.99 0.48 -8.26
N SER A 170 23.74 0.03 -8.23
CA SER A 170 22.57 0.80 -7.79
C SER A 170 22.06 0.38 -6.41
N MET A 171 22.80 -0.43 -5.65
CA MET A 171 22.47 -0.77 -4.26
C MET A 171 22.24 0.49 -3.41
N GLY A 172 21.24 0.46 -2.55
CA GLY A 172 20.80 1.59 -1.71
C GLY A 172 20.09 2.73 -2.48
N SER A 173 19.94 2.62 -3.79
CA SER A 173 19.18 3.60 -4.59
C SER A 173 17.71 3.22 -4.72
N ASN A 174 16.85 4.22 -4.87
CA ASN A 174 15.46 3.99 -5.24
C ASN A 174 15.38 3.58 -6.71
N ILE A 175 14.73 2.45 -6.96
CA ILE A 175 14.52 1.90 -8.29
C ILE A 175 13.03 1.67 -8.53
N GLU A 176 12.62 1.81 -9.79
CA GLU A 176 11.34 1.35 -10.30
C GLU A 176 11.57 0.08 -11.13
N ILE A 177 10.97 -1.01 -10.69
CA ILE A 177 10.96 -2.29 -11.40
C ILE A 177 9.64 -2.39 -12.15
N THR A 178 9.69 -2.66 -13.46
CA THR A 178 8.52 -3.06 -14.24
C THR A 178 8.62 -4.55 -14.54
N LEU A 179 7.61 -5.30 -14.13
CA LEU A 179 7.51 -6.73 -14.36
C LEU A 179 6.99 -7.04 -15.78
N SER A 180 7.11 -8.30 -16.19
CA SER A 180 6.66 -8.77 -17.50
C SER A 180 5.15 -8.62 -17.73
N ASP A 181 4.34 -8.67 -16.65
CA ASP A 181 2.90 -8.40 -16.67
C ASP A 181 2.54 -6.91 -16.74
N GLY A 182 3.54 -6.02 -16.66
CA GLY A 182 3.38 -4.56 -16.69
C GLY A 182 3.16 -3.92 -15.32
N VAL A 183 3.10 -4.70 -14.24
CA VAL A 183 3.03 -4.18 -12.87
C VAL A 183 4.34 -3.47 -12.51
N LYS A 184 4.21 -2.35 -11.79
CA LYS A 184 5.33 -1.51 -11.37
C LYS A 184 5.49 -1.54 -9.87
N HIS A 185 6.72 -1.73 -9.42
CA HIS A 185 7.10 -1.68 -8.01
C HIS A 185 8.20 -0.64 -7.81
N ILE A 186 8.08 0.16 -6.75
CA ILE A 186 9.05 1.20 -6.41
C ILE A 186 9.57 0.90 -5.01
N GLY A 187 10.89 0.83 -4.87
CA GLY A 187 11.55 0.55 -3.59
C GLY A 187 13.03 0.84 -3.63
N THR A 188 13.69 0.68 -2.48
CA THR A 188 15.15 0.78 -2.36
C THR A 188 15.77 -0.57 -2.68
N LEU A 189 16.76 -0.63 -3.57
CA LEU A 189 17.47 -1.88 -3.85
C LEU A 189 18.36 -2.24 -2.66
N VAL A 190 18.11 -3.39 -2.02
CA VAL A 190 18.86 -3.85 -0.84
C VAL A 190 19.78 -5.00 -1.18
N ARG A 191 19.35 -5.89 -2.09
CA ARG A 191 20.16 -7.04 -2.51
C ARG A 191 20.04 -7.27 -4.01
N SER A 192 21.13 -7.73 -4.62
CA SER A 192 21.16 -8.26 -5.98
C SER A 192 22.01 -9.51 -5.96
N THR A 193 21.46 -10.60 -6.50
CA THR A 193 22.17 -11.84 -6.79
C THR A 193 22.25 -12.02 -8.30
N GLU A 194 22.79 -13.15 -8.77
CA GLU A 194 22.83 -13.48 -10.20
C GLU A 194 21.44 -13.71 -10.80
N ASN A 195 20.46 -14.15 -10.00
CA ASN A 195 19.13 -14.56 -10.48
C ASN A 195 17.98 -13.77 -9.88
N SER A 196 18.22 -12.97 -8.83
CA SER A 196 17.18 -12.22 -8.13
C SER A 196 17.65 -10.85 -7.66
N ILE A 197 16.68 -9.96 -7.44
CA ILE A 197 16.88 -8.68 -6.78
C ILE A 197 15.88 -8.52 -5.64
N SER A 198 16.32 -7.97 -4.52
CA SER A 198 15.46 -7.65 -3.38
C SER A 198 15.33 -6.15 -3.23
N ILE A 199 14.09 -5.66 -3.23
CA ILE A 199 13.77 -4.27 -2.92
C ILE A 199 13.07 -4.18 -1.57
N GLU A 200 13.27 -3.06 -0.90
CA GLU A 200 12.63 -2.74 0.35
C GLU A 200 11.69 -1.54 0.13
N GLN A 201 10.45 -1.67 0.61
CA GLN A 201 9.41 -0.67 0.46
C GLN A 201 8.90 -0.22 1.83
N GLN A 202 8.86 1.09 2.05
CA GLN A 202 8.20 1.65 3.24
C GLN A 202 6.69 1.59 3.07
N SER A 203 6.02 1.00 4.07
CA SER A 203 4.57 0.96 4.20
C SER A 203 4.17 1.57 5.54
N SER A 204 2.88 1.85 5.74
CA SER A 204 2.35 2.40 7.00
C SER A 204 2.59 1.49 8.21
N GLY A 205 2.88 0.20 8.01
CA GLY A 205 3.15 -0.79 9.06
C GLY A 205 4.63 -1.08 9.30
N GLY A 206 5.54 -0.37 8.63
CA GLY A 206 6.99 -0.63 8.67
C GLY A 206 7.55 -0.96 7.29
N THR A 207 8.73 -1.57 7.26
CA THR A 207 9.42 -1.87 6.00
C THR A 207 9.26 -3.32 5.59
N VAL A 208 8.87 -3.54 4.33
CA VAL A 208 8.65 -4.86 3.75
C VAL A 208 9.66 -5.09 2.64
N SER A 209 10.31 -6.26 2.64
CA SER A 209 11.25 -6.66 1.60
C SER A 209 10.59 -7.62 0.62
N TYR A 210 10.76 -7.36 -0.67
CA TYR A 210 10.25 -8.17 -1.77
C TYR A 210 11.41 -8.65 -2.63
N GLU A 211 11.43 -9.94 -2.95
CA GLU A 211 12.42 -10.54 -3.84
C GLU A 211 11.79 -10.89 -5.19
N TYR A 212 12.46 -10.48 -6.27
CA TYR A 212 12.02 -10.68 -7.64
C TYR A 212 13.10 -11.38 -8.45
N THR A 213 12.71 -12.42 -9.18
CA THR A 213 13.57 -13.15 -10.11
C THR A 213 13.78 -12.33 -11.39
N LEU A 214 14.99 -12.32 -11.95
CA LEU A 214 15.35 -11.48 -13.11
C LEU A 214 14.58 -11.82 -14.39
N ASP A 215 14.12 -13.07 -14.56
CA ASP A 215 13.30 -13.54 -15.68
C ASP A 215 11.91 -12.86 -15.73
N LYS A 216 11.38 -12.46 -14.57
CA LYS A 216 10.09 -11.76 -14.45
C LYS A 216 10.21 -10.26 -14.60
N ILE A 217 11.43 -9.73 -14.67
CA ILE A 217 11.69 -8.29 -14.73
C ILE A 217 11.86 -7.85 -16.18
N LYS A 218 10.95 -7.00 -16.65
CA LYS A 218 10.98 -6.44 -18.00
C LYS A 218 11.94 -5.25 -18.11
N SER A 219 11.99 -4.39 -17.09
CA SER A 219 12.90 -3.25 -17.08
C SER A 219 13.11 -2.70 -15.68
N VAL A 220 14.31 -2.18 -15.41
CA VAL A 220 14.66 -1.47 -14.17
C VAL A 220 15.10 -0.04 -14.49
N VAL A 221 14.56 0.90 -13.72
CA VAL A 221 14.84 2.33 -13.87
C VAL A 221 15.32 2.87 -12.54
N ARG A 222 16.48 3.56 -12.54
CA ARG A 222 16.92 4.32 -11.36
C ARG A 222 16.07 5.57 -11.25
N LEU A 223 15.42 5.72 -10.11
CA LEU A 223 14.78 6.99 -9.78
C LEU A 223 15.84 7.87 -9.15
N SER A 224 16.23 8.93 -9.85
CA SER A 224 16.98 10.01 -9.23
C SER A 224 16.14 10.52 -8.07
N ARG A 225 16.69 10.54 -6.84
CA ARG A 225 16.01 11.24 -5.74
C ARG A 225 15.64 12.62 -6.27
N PRO A 226 14.41 13.12 -6.08
CA PRO A 226 14.16 14.52 -6.35
C PRO A 226 15.21 15.26 -5.53
N THR A 227 16.12 15.96 -6.21
CA THR A 227 17.06 16.85 -5.54
C THR A 227 16.17 17.92 -4.93
N ASN A 228 15.72 17.68 -3.70
CA ASN A 228 15.29 18.74 -2.82
C ASN A 228 16.59 19.47 -2.48
N THR A 229 17.11 20.25 -3.43
CA THR A 229 17.97 21.38 -3.14
C THR A 229 17.11 22.27 -2.27
N VAL A 230 17.17 22.01 -0.97
CA VAL A 230 16.92 23.04 0.02
C VAL A 230 17.99 24.06 -0.31
N THR A 231 17.60 25.09 -1.06
CA THR A 231 18.45 26.25 -1.26
C THR A 231 18.86 26.67 0.15
N PRO A 232 20.16 26.62 0.51
CA PRO A 232 20.57 27.08 1.83
C PRO A 232 20.03 28.51 1.99
N PRO A 233 19.48 28.87 3.16
CA PRO A 233 19.00 30.21 3.38
C PRO A 233 20.12 31.17 2.96
N VAL A 234 19.79 32.06 2.03
CA VAL A 234 20.70 33.14 1.65
C VAL A 234 20.97 33.89 2.95
N VAL A 235 22.15 33.70 3.52
CA VAL A 235 22.63 34.52 4.63
C VAL A 235 22.81 35.89 4.00
N GLU A 236 21.83 36.78 4.17
CA GLU A 236 22.02 38.21 3.93
C GLU A 236 23.21 38.61 4.81
N SER A 237 24.36 38.82 4.16
CA SER A 237 25.50 39.49 4.78
C SER A 237 25.03 40.90 5.09
N GLY A 238 24.59 41.10 6.32
CA GLY A 238 24.39 42.44 6.86
C GLY A 238 25.74 43.16 6.79
N ASP A 239 25.81 44.17 5.93
CA ASP A 239 26.81 45.23 6.04
C ASP A 239 26.62 45.88 7.41
N GLU A 240 27.53 45.61 8.34
CA GLU A 240 27.70 46.45 9.52
C GLU A 240 28.44 47.74 9.11
N PRO A 241 27.99 48.91 9.58
CA PRO A 241 28.56 50.22 9.26
C PRO A 241 29.90 50.50 9.95
#